data_AF-A0A3B8UP66-F1
#
_entry.id   AF-A0A3B8UP66-F1
#
_cell.length_a   1.000
_cell.length_b   1.000
_cell.length_c   1.000
_cell.angle_alpha   90.00
_cell.angle_beta   90.00
_cell.angle_gamma   90.00
#
_symmetry.space_group_name_H-M   'P 1'
#
loop_
_entity.id
_entity.type
_entity.pdbx_description
1 polymer ?
#
loop_
_entity_poly.entity_id
_entity_poly.type
_entity_poly.pdbx_seq_one_letter_code
_entity_poly.pdbx_strand_id
1 'polypeptide(L)'
;MANNNNNNQNNNQSNNEQILTDIILKASSYMDNSSFDSALNTIQNGLSISPDNYELIFMSALCYEQINEIETAYYRYRLAIYLSARDTGDSSDDTALIRNELNRMCEYTNADKYKLAVSLEQLILERIHLKEYNSTFYFLKSVLYDVNHTASRIVMTEGNMLLFIMLEICLSEQNTYNLKDNLSDRFIDCSSKFTNIFSRYGCDYTVFHDVYRRIRFILRHIRFGVSSDYHKELTDVISQYSVTGEMLAVLVEYCIDPPCWCDTLDKIYKFILSDYPIQAELIRRYSIWIAKQYSGTTQTCMPVECHNNHAAVTYLDYNNRIQQSLEYQEASRYETKCRTYDNSRISIIFCTNDDSYCEECILYLRRLYIPDNMHLDIIAVKNAPGMAAGYNAAMEYSNARYKIYIHHDTFIIDTHILSKLINVFNNNPDVGLIGNSGTTRMTDDGIWWSSDYYFYRINIYQDNLLNVARCTPSHTDGTIDDAAAIDGIFMATCTDIYWREDLFDNWHFYDISQTYEFRKHGLRTVFLNDTDITLLHELSTKPSPVDYYEKYRQIFLNNYDIRQ
;
A
#
# COMPACT_ATOMS: atom_id res chain seq x y z
N MET A 1 52.48 17.01 -6.76
CA MET A 1 51.17 16.71 -7.37
C MET A 1 49.97 16.99 -6.43
N ALA A 2 50.16 17.21 -5.12
CA ALA A 2 49.07 17.58 -4.20
C ALA A 2 48.59 19.07 -4.30
N ASN A 3 49.44 20.02 -4.74
CA ASN A 3 49.05 21.44 -4.84
C ASN A 3 48.27 21.82 -6.11
N ASN A 4 48.22 20.97 -7.15
CA ASN A 4 47.46 21.26 -8.37
C ASN A 4 45.99 20.83 -8.30
N ASN A 5 45.62 19.92 -7.39
CA ASN A 5 44.22 19.50 -7.23
C ASN A 5 43.39 20.51 -6.43
N ASN A 6 43.96 21.17 -5.41
CA ASN A 6 43.26 22.19 -4.63
C ASN A 6 43.01 23.48 -5.42
N ASN A 7 43.93 23.89 -6.30
CA ASN A 7 43.74 25.07 -7.16
C ASN A 7 42.69 24.83 -8.26
N ASN A 8 42.57 23.62 -8.79
CA ASN A 8 41.55 23.28 -9.78
C ASN A 8 40.14 23.15 -9.17
N GLN A 9 40.01 22.66 -7.93
CA GLN A 9 38.73 22.62 -7.22
C GLN A 9 38.22 24.03 -6.86
N ASN A 10 39.09 24.91 -6.35
CA ASN A 10 38.71 26.28 -6.00
C ASN A 10 38.34 27.14 -7.23
N ASN A 11 39.03 26.95 -8.36
CA ASN A 11 38.69 27.65 -9.62
C ASN A 11 37.37 27.15 -10.21
N ASN A 12 37.07 25.85 -10.13
CA ASN A 12 35.80 25.31 -10.61
C ASN A 12 34.61 25.77 -9.75
N GLN A 13 34.81 25.88 -8.43
CA GLN A 13 33.75 26.34 -7.52
C GLN A 13 33.41 27.82 -7.74
N SER A 14 34.43 28.69 -7.87
CA SER A 14 34.23 30.12 -8.16
C SER A 14 33.58 30.36 -9.54
N ASN A 15 33.91 29.54 -10.54
CA ASN A 15 33.28 29.63 -11.86
C ASN A 15 31.80 29.19 -11.84
N ASN A 16 31.47 28.15 -11.07
CA ASN A 16 30.08 27.69 -10.90
C ASN A 16 29.22 28.71 -10.16
N GLU A 17 29.75 29.39 -9.13
CA GLU A 17 29.04 30.46 -8.43
C GLU A 17 28.71 31.64 -9.36
N GLN A 18 29.65 32.02 -10.22
CA GLN A 18 29.42 33.08 -11.20
C GLN A 18 28.37 32.66 -12.24
N ILE A 19 28.44 31.43 -12.76
CA ILE A 19 27.43 30.88 -13.68
C ILE A 19 26.04 30.86 -13.04
N LEU A 20 25.93 30.43 -11.78
CA LEU A 20 24.65 30.41 -11.05
C LEU A 20 24.09 31.82 -10.87
N THR A 21 24.94 32.79 -10.54
CA THR A 21 24.54 34.20 -10.41
C THR A 21 23.97 34.73 -11.73
N ASP A 22 24.63 34.46 -12.86
CA ASP A 22 24.17 34.87 -14.19
C ASP A 22 22.82 34.21 -14.55
N ILE A 23 22.64 32.93 -14.17
CA ILE A 23 21.38 32.20 -14.38
C ILE A 23 20.25 32.84 -13.57
N ILE A 24 20.48 33.14 -12.29
CA ILE A 24 19.49 33.78 -11.40
C ILE A 24 19.07 35.13 -11.97
N LEU A 25 20.03 35.99 -12.34
CA LEU A 25 19.75 37.30 -12.91
C LEU A 25 18.95 37.20 -14.23
N LYS A 26 19.29 36.24 -15.08
CA LYS A 26 18.58 36.01 -16.35
C LYS A 26 17.16 35.49 -16.13
N ALA A 27 16.98 34.53 -15.22
CA ALA A 27 15.67 34.02 -14.88
C ALA A 27 14.78 35.12 -14.28
N SER A 28 15.33 35.92 -13.37
CA SER A 28 14.65 37.08 -12.78
C SER A 28 14.20 38.08 -13.85
N SER A 29 15.07 38.40 -14.81
CA SER A 29 14.70 39.25 -15.94
C SER A 29 13.56 38.69 -16.80
N TYR A 30 13.48 37.37 -16.99
CA TYR A 30 12.33 36.76 -17.66
C TYR A 30 11.05 36.85 -16.82
N MET A 31 11.15 36.66 -15.50
CA MET A 31 10.01 36.82 -14.58
C MET A 31 9.46 38.25 -14.59
N ASP A 32 10.33 39.27 -14.54
CA ASP A 32 9.95 40.69 -14.63
C ASP A 32 9.19 41.00 -15.93
N ASN A 33 9.54 40.28 -17.01
CA ASN A 33 8.89 40.39 -18.32
C ASN A 33 7.71 39.42 -18.50
N SER A 34 7.22 38.78 -17.43
CA SER A 34 6.13 37.79 -17.46
C SER A 34 6.36 36.61 -18.42
N SER A 35 7.62 36.30 -18.73
CA SER A 35 8.03 35.21 -19.62
C SER A 35 8.33 33.95 -18.82
N PHE A 36 7.34 33.44 -18.10
CA PHE A 36 7.51 32.40 -17.07
C PHE A 36 8.06 31.07 -17.61
N ASP A 37 7.65 30.61 -18.80
CA ASP A 37 8.22 29.40 -19.41
C ASP A 37 9.73 29.53 -19.70
N SER A 38 10.15 30.72 -20.13
CA SER A 38 11.57 31.02 -20.38
C SER A 38 12.36 31.12 -19.07
N ALA A 39 11.73 31.67 -18.02
CA ALA A 39 12.29 31.66 -16.67
C ALA A 39 12.46 30.23 -16.16
N LEU A 40 11.42 29.38 -16.23
CA LEU A 40 11.46 27.99 -15.79
C LEU A 40 12.55 27.18 -16.50
N ASN A 41 12.69 27.30 -17.83
CA ASN A 41 13.78 26.65 -18.56
C ASN A 41 15.16 27.15 -18.10
N THR A 42 15.31 28.45 -17.87
CA THR A 42 16.56 29.04 -17.36
C THR A 42 16.88 28.52 -15.95
N ILE A 43 15.88 28.44 -15.08
CA ILE A 43 15.99 27.90 -13.72
C ILE A 43 16.40 26.43 -13.76
N GLN A 44 15.80 25.62 -14.63
CA GLN A 44 16.12 24.20 -14.76
C GLN A 44 17.59 23.97 -15.15
N ASN A 45 18.17 24.84 -15.99
CA ASN A 45 19.60 24.81 -16.28
C ASN A 45 20.44 25.09 -15.02
N GLY A 46 20.02 26.02 -14.16
CA GLY A 46 20.67 26.28 -12.88
C GLY A 46 20.58 25.10 -11.91
N LEU A 47 19.40 24.47 -11.81
CA LEU A 47 19.19 23.29 -10.96
C LEU A 47 19.98 22.07 -11.44
N SER A 48 20.33 21.98 -12.73
CA SER A 48 21.26 20.95 -13.22
C SER A 48 22.69 21.11 -12.71
N ILE A 49 23.08 22.32 -12.30
CA ILE A 49 24.39 22.65 -11.73
C ILE A 49 24.33 22.56 -10.19
N SER A 50 23.26 23.08 -9.58
CA SER A 50 23.05 23.07 -8.13
C SER A 50 21.61 22.67 -7.79
N PRO A 51 21.32 21.35 -7.69
CA PRO A 51 19.96 20.82 -7.46
C PRO A 51 19.31 21.21 -6.13
N ASP A 52 20.11 21.69 -5.18
CA ASP A 52 19.71 22.11 -3.84
C ASP A 52 19.65 23.64 -3.68
N ASN A 53 19.88 24.42 -4.74
CA ASN A 53 19.79 25.87 -4.65
C ASN A 53 18.33 26.30 -4.38
N TYR A 54 18.05 26.68 -3.14
CA TYR A 54 16.70 27.01 -2.68
C TYR A 54 16.13 28.27 -3.33
N GLU A 55 16.97 29.22 -3.77
CA GLU A 55 16.56 30.45 -4.45
C GLU A 55 15.96 30.14 -5.82
N LEU A 56 16.64 29.30 -6.62
CA LEU A 56 16.15 28.83 -7.91
C LEU A 56 14.84 28.01 -7.76
N ILE A 57 14.75 27.18 -6.71
CA ILE A 57 13.53 26.42 -6.42
C ILE A 57 12.39 27.37 -6.02
N PHE A 58 12.67 28.39 -5.21
CA PHE A 58 11.69 29.41 -4.85
C PHE A 58 11.22 30.23 -6.06
N MET A 59 12.15 30.65 -6.94
CA MET A 59 11.82 31.30 -8.20
C MET A 59 10.93 30.42 -9.09
N SER A 60 11.17 29.10 -9.12
CA SER A 60 10.31 28.18 -9.85
C SER A 60 8.91 28.09 -9.25
N ALA A 61 8.79 28.13 -7.91
CA ALA A 61 7.50 28.13 -7.21
C ALA A 61 6.66 29.34 -7.62
N LEU A 62 7.28 30.54 -7.61
CA LEU A 62 6.67 31.78 -8.07
C LEU A 62 6.21 31.67 -9.54
N CYS A 63 7.05 31.12 -10.42
CA CYS A 63 6.67 30.95 -11.83
C CYS A 63 5.46 30.02 -12.00
N TYR A 64 5.45 28.85 -11.33
CA TYR A 64 4.34 27.90 -11.38
C TYR A 64 3.04 28.49 -10.84
N GLU A 65 3.12 29.30 -9.78
CA GLU A 65 1.97 30.04 -9.27
C GLU A 65 1.39 31.01 -10.33
N GLN A 66 2.25 31.74 -11.05
CA GLN A 66 1.82 32.70 -12.08
C GLN A 66 1.17 32.03 -13.30
N ILE A 67 1.57 30.80 -13.64
CA ILE A 67 0.94 30.01 -14.72
C ILE A 67 -0.23 29.14 -14.23
N ASN A 68 -0.67 29.34 -12.97
CA ASN A 68 -1.82 28.66 -12.35
C ASN A 68 -1.64 27.13 -12.19
N GLU A 69 -0.40 26.66 -12.00
CA GLU A 69 -0.05 25.28 -11.64
C GLU A 69 0.16 25.18 -10.12
N ILE A 70 -0.93 25.38 -9.38
CA ILE A 70 -0.91 25.63 -7.92
C ILE A 70 -0.31 24.46 -7.13
N GLU A 71 -0.65 23.21 -7.46
CA GLU A 71 -0.14 22.05 -6.75
C GLU A 71 1.36 21.83 -6.96
N THR A 72 1.87 22.20 -8.15
CA THR A 72 3.30 22.19 -8.44
C THR A 72 4.02 23.30 -7.66
N ALA A 73 3.46 24.51 -7.67
CA ALA A 73 3.98 25.63 -6.88
C ALA A 73 4.04 25.31 -5.39
N TYR A 74 3.00 24.67 -4.84
CA TYR A 74 2.92 24.26 -3.44
C TYR A 74 4.13 23.41 -3.00
N TYR A 75 4.47 22.36 -3.75
CA TYR A 75 5.60 21.52 -3.37
C TYR A 75 6.97 22.16 -3.64
N ARG A 76 7.07 23.06 -4.62
CA ARG A 76 8.29 23.88 -4.81
C ARG A 76 8.52 24.83 -3.65
N TYR A 77 7.48 25.51 -3.17
CA TYR A 77 7.56 26.31 -1.96
C TYR A 77 7.97 25.46 -0.76
N ARG A 78 7.31 24.32 -0.53
CA ARG A 78 7.65 23.39 0.56
C ARG A 78 9.11 22.93 0.49
N LEU A 79 9.62 22.61 -0.70
CA LEU A 79 11.00 22.21 -0.89
C LEU A 79 11.98 23.37 -0.65
N ALA A 80 11.67 24.56 -1.16
CA ALA A 80 12.49 25.76 -0.91
C ALA A 80 12.55 26.11 0.58
N ILE A 81 11.45 25.98 1.32
CA ILE A 81 11.42 26.15 2.79
C ILE A 81 12.31 25.10 3.46
N TYR A 82 12.19 23.83 3.06
CA TYR A 82 13.01 22.75 3.62
C TYR A 82 14.52 23.02 3.42
N LEU A 83 14.93 23.40 2.21
CA LEU A 83 16.33 23.64 1.87
C LEU A 83 16.87 24.94 2.49
N SER A 84 16.11 26.04 2.45
CA SER A 84 16.51 27.30 3.10
C SER A 84 16.66 27.13 4.61
N ALA A 85 15.74 26.43 5.29
CA ALA A 85 15.85 26.15 6.72
C ALA A 85 17.07 25.29 7.05
N ARG A 86 17.43 24.33 6.19
CA ARG A 86 18.64 23.51 6.34
C ARG A 86 19.92 24.33 6.18
N ASP A 87 19.96 25.21 5.18
CA ASP A 87 21.18 25.94 4.79
C ASP A 87 21.42 27.20 5.63
N THR A 88 20.36 27.90 6.01
CA THR A 88 20.42 29.22 6.67
C THR A 88 19.84 29.23 8.09
N GLY A 89 19.18 28.13 8.50
CA GLY A 89 18.44 28.03 9.75
C GLY A 89 16.97 28.42 9.60
N ASP A 90 16.09 27.75 10.35
CA ASP A 90 14.62 27.92 10.26
C ASP A 90 14.12 29.32 10.63
N SER A 91 14.93 30.10 11.34
CA SER A 91 14.64 31.48 11.74
C SER A 91 15.26 32.54 10.81
N SER A 92 15.79 32.15 9.65
CA SER A 92 16.35 33.11 8.69
C SER A 92 15.26 33.94 8.00
N ASP A 93 15.64 35.15 7.58
CA ASP A 93 14.75 36.05 6.85
C ASP A 93 14.28 35.41 5.53
N ASP A 94 15.13 34.64 4.86
CA ASP A 94 14.80 33.93 3.61
C ASP A 94 13.75 32.83 3.84
N THR A 95 13.92 32.00 4.86
CA THR A 95 12.94 30.95 5.21
C THR A 95 11.59 31.56 5.55
N ALA A 96 11.59 32.66 6.32
CA ALA A 96 10.39 33.38 6.70
C ALA A 96 9.68 34.00 5.48
N LEU A 97 10.44 34.59 4.55
CA LEU A 97 9.92 35.17 3.31
C LEU A 97 9.23 34.10 2.46
N ILE A 98 9.89 32.97 2.20
CA ILE A 98 9.34 31.89 1.38
C ILE A 98 8.06 31.32 2.02
N ARG A 99 8.05 31.17 3.35
CA ARG A 99 6.88 30.71 4.10
C ARG A 99 5.70 31.68 3.99
N ASN A 100 5.97 32.99 4.02
CA ASN A 100 4.93 34.00 3.84
C ASN A 100 4.31 33.95 2.43
N GLU A 101 5.12 33.73 1.39
CA GLU A 101 4.61 33.56 0.02
C GLU A 101 3.76 32.29 -0.14
N LEU A 102 4.19 31.16 0.45
CA LEU A 102 3.36 29.95 0.48
C LEU A 102 2.02 30.19 1.19
N ASN A 103 2.04 30.83 2.35
CA ASN A 103 0.83 31.14 3.11
C ASN A 103 -0.10 32.05 2.30
N ARG A 104 0.45 33.09 1.65
CA ARG A 104 -0.29 33.97 0.74
C ARG A 104 -0.96 33.14 -0.36
N MET A 105 -0.24 32.25 -1.04
CA MET A 105 -0.80 31.39 -2.09
C MET A 105 -1.97 30.54 -1.57
N CYS A 106 -1.80 29.93 -0.40
CA CYS A 106 -2.81 29.09 0.23
C CYS A 106 -4.08 29.87 0.68
N GLU A 107 -4.01 31.19 0.87
CA GLU A 107 -5.16 32.00 1.29
C GLU A 107 -6.20 32.22 0.17
N TYR A 108 -5.79 32.19 -1.10
CA TYR A 108 -6.69 32.46 -2.23
C TYR A 108 -6.85 31.27 -3.20
N THR A 109 -6.21 30.14 -2.93
CA THR A 109 -6.30 28.93 -3.76
C THR A 109 -6.89 27.77 -3.00
N ASN A 110 -7.51 26.83 -3.71
CA ASN A 110 -7.92 25.55 -3.16
C ASN A 110 -7.33 24.44 -4.05
N ALA A 111 -6.40 23.68 -3.48
CA ALA A 111 -5.68 22.64 -4.20
C ALA A 111 -6.51 21.35 -4.28
N ASP A 112 -6.43 20.68 -5.43
CA ASP A 112 -7.02 19.35 -5.60
C ASP A 112 -6.12 18.29 -4.94
N LYS A 113 -6.72 17.44 -4.08
CA LYS A 113 -5.97 16.41 -3.33
C LYS A 113 -5.26 15.42 -4.26
N TYR A 114 -5.91 15.02 -5.35
CA TYR A 114 -5.33 14.10 -6.33
C TYR A 114 -4.14 14.77 -7.04
N LYS A 115 -4.30 16.00 -7.50
CA LYS A 115 -3.22 16.76 -8.15
C LYS A 115 -2.05 17.05 -7.21
N LEU A 116 -2.30 17.27 -5.92
CA LEU A 116 -1.23 17.41 -4.92
C LEU A 116 -0.37 16.14 -4.87
N ALA A 117 -1.00 14.97 -4.76
CA ALA A 117 -0.26 13.71 -4.71
C ALA A 117 0.59 13.48 -5.98
N VAL A 118 0.02 13.78 -7.16
CA VAL A 118 0.71 13.68 -8.46
C VAL A 118 1.84 14.71 -8.58
N SER A 119 1.64 15.93 -8.12
CA SER A 119 2.65 17.01 -8.19
C SER A 119 3.86 16.71 -7.30
N LEU A 120 3.65 16.10 -6.13
CA LEU A 120 4.76 15.62 -5.31
C LEU A 120 5.54 14.53 -6.03
N GLU A 121 4.86 13.53 -6.59
CA GLU A 121 5.50 12.43 -7.32
C GLU A 121 6.38 12.96 -8.46
N GLN A 122 5.86 13.90 -9.25
CA GLN A 122 6.61 14.57 -10.32
C GLN A 122 7.83 15.33 -9.81
N LEU A 123 7.69 16.08 -8.71
CA LEU A 123 8.83 16.76 -8.08
C LEU A 123 9.92 15.77 -7.68
N ILE A 124 9.56 14.67 -7.01
CA ILE A 124 10.53 13.65 -6.57
C ILE A 124 11.24 13.02 -7.76
N LEU A 125 10.50 12.66 -8.82
CA LEU A 125 11.09 12.15 -10.06
C LEU A 125 12.07 13.14 -10.69
N GLU A 126 11.73 14.42 -10.78
CA GLU A 126 12.65 15.44 -11.30
C GLU A 126 13.96 15.49 -10.52
N ARG A 127 13.89 15.46 -9.18
CA ARG A 127 15.09 15.52 -8.35
C ARG A 127 15.97 14.28 -8.47
N ILE A 128 15.35 13.11 -8.62
CA ILE A 128 16.05 11.85 -8.94
C ILE A 128 16.80 11.98 -10.27
N HIS A 129 16.20 12.60 -11.30
CA HIS A 129 16.87 12.85 -12.58
C HIS A 129 18.05 13.84 -12.44
N LEU A 130 17.94 14.80 -11.53
CA LEU A 130 19.04 15.70 -11.14
C LEU A 130 20.11 15.00 -10.28
N LYS A 131 19.94 13.70 -9.96
CA LYS A 131 20.81 12.88 -9.11
C LYS A 131 20.97 13.43 -7.69
N GLU A 132 19.98 14.20 -7.23
CA GLU A 132 19.90 14.63 -5.84
C GLU A 132 19.02 13.63 -5.09
N TYR A 133 19.65 12.77 -4.29
CA TYR A 133 18.94 11.72 -3.55
C TYR A 133 18.79 12.03 -2.06
N ASN A 134 19.75 12.75 -1.47
CA ASN A 134 19.86 12.89 -0.03
C ASN A 134 18.81 13.87 0.50
N SER A 135 18.79 15.08 -0.03
CA SER A 135 17.82 16.11 0.34
C SER A 135 16.41 15.70 -0.08
N THR A 136 16.28 14.99 -1.20
CA THR A 136 15.02 14.45 -1.71
C THR A 136 14.44 13.40 -0.78
N PHE A 137 15.25 12.46 -0.28
CA PHE A 137 14.82 11.48 0.72
C PHE A 137 14.30 12.17 1.99
N TYR A 138 15.08 13.08 2.57
CA TYR A 138 14.69 13.73 3.82
C TYR A 138 13.51 14.70 3.65
N PHE A 139 13.42 15.39 2.51
CA PHE A 139 12.24 16.18 2.17
C PHE A 139 11.01 15.30 2.07
N LEU A 140 11.04 14.22 1.26
CA LEU A 140 9.91 13.31 1.10
C LEU A 140 9.50 12.68 2.45
N LYS A 141 10.48 12.27 3.26
CA LYS A 141 10.25 11.80 4.64
C LYS A 141 9.47 12.82 5.46
N SER A 142 9.85 14.10 5.40
CA SER A 142 9.18 15.16 6.15
C SER A 142 7.72 15.39 5.71
N VAL A 143 7.41 15.12 4.43
CA VAL A 143 6.04 15.26 3.89
C VAL A 143 5.21 14.01 4.19
N LEU A 144 5.77 12.81 4.04
CA LEU A 144 5.08 11.54 4.32
C LEU A 144 4.77 11.37 5.82
N TYR A 145 5.69 11.80 6.69
CA TYR A 145 5.53 11.74 8.15
C TYR A 145 5.17 13.11 8.76
N ASP A 146 4.48 13.97 7.99
CA ASP A 146 4.01 15.26 8.46
C ASP A 146 3.09 15.09 9.68
N VAL A 147 3.25 15.95 10.69
CA VAL A 147 2.42 15.95 11.91
C VAL A 147 0.94 16.18 11.60
N ASN A 148 0.64 16.83 10.47
CA ASN A 148 -0.71 16.90 9.95
C ASN A 148 -1.06 15.61 9.19
N HIS A 149 -1.71 14.67 9.89
CA HIS A 149 -2.16 13.40 9.31
C HIS A 149 -3.03 13.55 8.06
N THR A 150 -3.79 14.65 7.90
CA THR A 150 -4.60 14.86 6.70
C THR A 150 -3.70 15.15 5.50
N ALA A 151 -2.68 16.00 5.67
CA ALA A 151 -1.73 16.32 4.62
C ALA A 151 -0.88 15.09 4.23
N SER A 152 -0.37 14.37 5.23
CA SER A 152 0.37 13.11 5.02
C SER A 152 -0.47 12.08 4.23
N ARG A 153 -1.73 11.83 4.62
CA ARG A 153 -2.60 10.87 3.93
C ARG A 153 -2.88 11.22 2.46
N ILE A 154 -2.87 12.50 2.09
CA ILE A 154 -3.08 12.93 0.69
C ILE A 154 -1.92 12.42 -0.18
N VAL A 155 -0.70 12.45 0.34
CA VAL A 155 0.51 12.14 -0.45
C VAL A 155 1.00 10.71 -0.31
N MET A 156 0.50 9.96 0.68
CA MET A 156 0.74 8.52 0.82
C MET A 156 0.04 7.77 -0.31
N THR A 157 0.64 7.80 -1.49
CA THR A 157 0.24 7.00 -2.65
C THR A 157 1.27 5.88 -2.87
N GLU A 158 0.87 4.83 -3.60
CA GLU A 158 1.79 3.74 -3.94
C GLU A 158 3.07 4.27 -4.63
N GLY A 159 2.93 5.17 -5.62
CA GLY A 159 4.07 5.78 -6.33
C GLY A 159 5.02 6.55 -5.41
N ASN A 160 4.49 7.44 -4.56
CA ASN A 160 5.31 8.20 -3.60
C ASN A 160 6.00 7.28 -2.57
N MET A 161 5.33 6.23 -2.09
CA MET A 161 5.93 5.27 -1.18
C MET A 161 7.02 4.41 -1.85
N LEU A 162 6.81 3.98 -3.09
CA LEU A 162 7.83 3.25 -3.85
C LEU A 162 9.07 4.12 -4.10
N LEU A 163 8.89 5.40 -4.48
CA LEU A 163 9.99 6.34 -4.64
C LEU A 163 10.73 6.58 -3.32
N PHE A 164 10.00 6.69 -2.21
CA PHE A 164 10.58 6.82 -0.89
C PHE A 164 11.47 5.62 -0.52
N ILE A 165 10.97 4.39 -0.74
CA ILE A 165 11.74 3.16 -0.52
C ILE A 165 12.95 3.11 -1.45
N MET A 166 12.80 3.46 -2.73
CA MET A 166 13.94 3.49 -3.67
C MET A 166 15.02 4.49 -3.24
N LEU A 167 14.64 5.66 -2.74
CA LEU A 167 15.58 6.64 -2.20
C LEU A 167 16.31 6.09 -0.97
N GLU A 168 15.60 5.42 -0.06
CA GLU A 168 16.21 4.78 1.11
C GLU A 168 17.20 3.68 0.74
N ILE A 169 16.84 2.83 -0.23
CA ILE A 169 17.73 1.82 -0.79
C ILE A 169 18.96 2.49 -1.39
N CYS A 170 18.80 3.54 -2.18
CA CYS A 170 19.90 4.27 -2.80
C CYS A 170 20.89 4.81 -1.75
N LEU A 171 20.39 5.44 -0.68
CA LEU A 171 21.24 5.97 0.39
C LEU A 171 21.90 4.85 1.20
N SER A 172 21.18 3.75 1.43
CA SER A 172 21.73 2.57 2.13
C SER A 172 22.89 1.95 1.34
N GLU A 173 22.72 1.78 0.03
CA GLU A 173 23.77 1.30 -0.88
C GLU A 173 24.99 2.25 -0.84
N GLN A 174 24.79 3.57 -0.96
CA GLN A 174 25.85 4.60 -0.85
C GLN A 174 26.63 4.54 0.46
N ASN A 175 25.95 4.36 1.59
CA ASN A 175 26.60 4.28 2.89
C ASN A 175 27.46 3.02 3.04
N THR A 176 27.02 1.88 2.52
CA THR A 176 27.85 0.67 2.46
C THR A 176 29.08 0.89 1.59
N TYR A 177 28.95 1.58 0.45
CA TYR A 177 30.08 1.93 -0.41
C TYR A 177 31.16 2.72 0.33
N ASN A 178 30.78 3.68 1.17
CA ASN A 178 31.71 4.51 1.94
C ASN A 178 32.41 3.74 3.08
N LEU A 179 31.85 2.62 3.55
CA LEU A 179 32.47 1.76 4.56
C LEU A 179 33.57 0.84 3.97
N LYS A 180 33.72 0.79 2.65
CA LYS A 180 34.70 -0.04 1.94
C LYS A 180 36.15 0.36 2.19
N ASP A 181 36.42 1.62 2.52
CA ASP A 181 37.78 2.12 2.79
C ASP A 181 38.42 1.52 4.06
N ASN A 182 37.64 0.81 4.90
CA ASN A 182 38.07 0.26 6.19
C ASN A 182 37.91 -1.27 6.32
N LEU A 183 37.56 -2.01 5.26
CA LEU A 183 37.32 -3.47 5.28
C LEU A 183 38.39 -4.22 4.49
N SER A 184 38.60 -5.51 4.80
CA SER A 184 39.66 -6.33 4.19
C SER A 184 39.40 -6.71 2.73
N ASP A 185 40.48 -6.74 1.93
CA ASP A 185 40.55 -6.83 0.47
C ASP A 185 39.69 -7.88 -0.26
N ARG A 186 39.16 -8.90 0.42
CA ARG A 186 38.39 -9.98 -0.23
C ARG A 186 36.91 -9.68 -0.48
N PHE A 187 36.31 -8.73 0.23
CA PHE A 187 34.91 -8.31 -0.01
C PHE A 187 34.80 -7.09 -0.98
N ILE A 188 35.94 -6.50 -1.31
CA ILE A 188 36.07 -5.20 -1.99
C ILE A 188 35.78 -5.30 -3.50
N ASP A 189 36.15 -6.41 -4.15
CA ASP A 189 36.19 -6.50 -5.62
C ASP A 189 34.83 -6.80 -6.29
N CYS A 190 33.85 -7.35 -5.57
CA CYS A 190 32.55 -7.72 -6.15
C CYS A 190 31.47 -6.64 -6.01
N SER A 191 31.58 -5.77 -5.02
CA SER A 191 30.60 -4.71 -4.76
C SER A 191 30.80 -3.49 -5.68
N SER A 192 31.94 -3.38 -6.38
CA SER A 192 32.18 -2.38 -7.44
C SER A 192 31.30 -2.57 -8.69
N LYS A 193 30.50 -3.65 -8.76
CA LYS A 193 29.66 -4.02 -9.91
C LYS A 193 28.23 -3.49 -9.86
N PHE A 194 27.74 -3.04 -8.71
CA PHE A 194 26.36 -2.60 -8.57
C PHE A 194 26.28 -1.09 -8.73
N THR A 195 25.54 -0.66 -9.74
CA THR A 195 25.08 0.72 -9.85
C THR A 195 23.95 0.95 -8.84
N ASN A 196 23.72 2.21 -8.44
CA ASN A 196 22.62 2.53 -7.53
C ASN A 196 21.27 2.09 -8.12
N ILE A 197 20.28 1.87 -7.26
CA ILE A 197 18.95 1.40 -7.68
C ILE A 197 18.33 2.20 -8.85
N PHE A 198 18.48 3.53 -8.89
CA PHE A 198 17.96 4.36 -9.99
C PHE A 198 18.65 4.09 -11.33
N SER A 199 19.94 3.79 -11.29
CA SER A 199 20.69 3.36 -12.47
C SER A 199 20.34 1.92 -12.89
N ARG A 200 19.92 1.06 -11.94
CA ARG A 200 19.49 -0.32 -12.23
C ARG A 200 18.09 -0.37 -12.85
N TYR A 201 17.17 0.47 -12.37
CA TYR A 201 15.74 0.37 -12.71
C TYR A 201 15.18 1.52 -13.54
N GLY A 202 16.00 2.48 -13.95
CA GLY A 202 15.61 3.46 -14.98
C GLY A 202 15.11 4.82 -14.48
N CYS A 203 15.50 5.25 -13.28
CA CYS A 203 15.12 6.55 -12.67
C CYS A 203 13.60 6.78 -12.49
N ASP A 204 12.78 5.73 -12.62
CA ASP A 204 11.37 5.67 -12.21
C ASP A 204 11.10 4.41 -11.37
N TYR A 205 9.88 4.25 -10.85
CA TYR A 205 9.50 3.14 -9.98
C TYR A 205 8.83 1.97 -10.71
N THR A 206 8.65 2.00 -12.03
CA THR A 206 7.89 1.00 -12.79
C THR A 206 8.51 -0.39 -12.69
N VAL A 207 9.80 -0.51 -13.06
CA VAL A 207 10.54 -1.78 -12.97
C VAL A 207 10.67 -2.20 -11.50
N PHE A 208 10.90 -1.21 -10.61
CA PHE A 208 11.00 -1.48 -9.18
C PHE A 208 9.70 -2.06 -8.61
N HIS A 209 8.53 -1.61 -9.07
CA HIS A 209 7.22 -2.09 -8.62
C HIS A 209 7.06 -3.59 -8.86
N ASP A 210 7.43 -4.07 -10.05
CA ASP A 210 7.38 -5.50 -10.39
C ASP A 210 8.33 -6.33 -9.53
N VAL A 211 9.55 -5.83 -9.31
CA VAL A 211 10.56 -6.51 -8.47
C VAL A 211 10.12 -6.52 -7.01
N TYR A 212 9.66 -5.37 -6.51
CA TYR A 212 9.12 -5.18 -5.18
C TYR A 212 8.00 -6.18 -4.91
N ARG A 213 7.01 -6.28 -5.82
CA ARG A 213 5.85 -7.17 -5.66
C ARG A 213 6.28 -8.63 -5.48
N ARG A 214 7.22 -9.11 -6.30
CA ARG A 214 7.75 -10.48 -6.20
C ARG A 214 8.47 -10.71 -4.87
N ILE A 215 9.34 -9.79 -4.46
CA ILE A 215 10.05 -9.89 -3.18
C ILE A 215 9.05 -9.85 -2.02
N ARG A 216 8.04 -8.98 -2.07
CA ARG A 216 7.01 -8.85 -1.03
C ARG A 216 6.28 -10.17 -0.81
N PHE A 217 5.86 -10.87 -1.87
CA PHE A 217 5.23 -12.20 -1.74
C PHE A 217 6.18 -13.20 -1.08
N ILE A 218 7.44 -13.29 -1.54
CA ILE A 218 8.45 -14.18 -0.94
C ILE A 218 8.64 -13.86 0.56
N LEU A 219 8.78 -12.59 0.93
CA LEU A 219 8.94 -12.15 2.31
C LEU A 219 7.72 -12.56 3.17
N ARG A 220 6.51 -12.37 2.63
CA ARG A 220 5.27 -12.75 3.31
C ARG A 220 5.11 -14.26 3.44
N HIS A 221 5.53 -15.02 2.43
CA HIS A 221 5.57 -16.47 2.53
C HIS A 221 6.46 -16.89 3.72
N ILE A 222 7.65 -16.29 3.85
CA ILE A 222 8.58 -16.53 4.97
C ILE A 222 7.94 -16.17 6.32
N ARG A 223 7.24 -15.03 6.37
CA ARG A 223 6.58 -14.51 7.58
C ARG A 223 5.40 -15.37 8.05
N PHE A 224 4.60 -15.85 7.12
CA PHE A 224 3.35 -16.59 7.38
C PHE A 224 3.49 -18.10 7.19
N GLY A 225 4.71 -18.59 6.94
CA GLY A 225 5.00 -20.02 6.86
C GLY A 225 4.35 -20.71 5.66
N VAL A 226 4.21 -20.02 4.53
CA VAL A 226 3.71 -20.60 3.28
C VAL A 226 4.80 -21.48 2.69
N SER A 227 4.63 -22.80 2.65
CA SER A 227 5.62 -23.67 2.00
C SER A 227 5.75 -23.38 0.51
N SER A 228 6.85 -22.72 0.14
CA SER A 228 7.29 -22.46 -1.24
C SER A 228 8.80 -22.68 -1.33
N ASP A 229 9.34 -22.72 -2.56
CA ASP A 229 10.79 -22.83 -2.77
C ASP A 229 11.43 -21.45 -2.63
N TYR A 230 11.38 -20.90 -1.40
CA TYR A 230 11.85 -19.54 -1.10
C TYR A 230 13.28 -19.30 -1.60
N HIS A 231 14.13 -20.33 -1.45
CA HIS A 231 15.52 -20.25 -1.84
C HIS A 231 15.64 -20.04 -3.35
N LYS A 232 14.96 -20.86 -4.15
CA LYS A 232 14.98 -20.71 -5.60
C LYS A 232 14.35 -19.40 -6.05
N GLU A 233 13.16 -19.06 -5.56
CA GLU A 233 12.44 -17.85 -5.96
C GLU A 233 13.26 -16.58 -5.63
N LEU A 234 13.85 -16.53 -4.45
CA LEU A 234 14.68 -15.40 -4.03
C LEU A 234 15.99 -15.33 -4.84
N THR A 235 16.65 -16.47 -5.07
CA THR A 235 17.87 -16.55 -5.90
C THR A 235 17.59 -16.12 -7.34
N ASP A 236 16.48 -16.55 -7.93
CA ASP A 236 16.06 -16.16 -9.28
C ASP A 236 15.84 -14.64 -9.37
N VAL A 237 15.14 -14.05 -8.40
CA VAL A 237 14.89 -12.59 -8.36
C VAL A 237 16.19 -11.81 -8.13
N ILE A 238 17.06 -12.25 -7.22
CA ILE A 238 18.37 -11.62 -6.97
C ILE A 238 19.21 -11.61 -8.25
N SER A 239 19.30 -12.76 -8.92
CA SER A 239 20.04 -12.91 -10.17
C SER A 239 19.48 -12.03 -11.28
N GLN A 240 18.16 -12.12 -11.51
CA GLN A 240 17.50 -11.46 -12.64
C GLN A 240 17.54 -9.93 -12.53
N TYR A 241 17.35 -9.38 -11.33
CA TYR A 241 17.18 -7.94 -11.12
C TYR A 241 18.32 -7.27 -10.36
N SER A 242 19.43 -8.00 -10.14
CA SER A 242 20.60 -7.49 -9.41
C SER A 242 20.25 -6.92 -8.04
N VAL A 243 19.40 -7.64 -7.29
CA VAL A 243 18.93 -7.20 -5.97
C VAL A 243 20.07 -7.24 -4.96
N THR A 244 20.24 -6.15 -4.20
CA THR A 244 21.29 -6.00 -3.20
C THR A 244 20.82 -6.47 -1.81
N GLY A 245 21.78 -6.68 -0.90
CA GLY A 245 21.46 -7.04 0.49
C GLY A 245 20.76 -5.90 1.21
N GLU A 246 21.14 -4.65 0.91
CA GLU A 246 20.48 -3.43 1.40
C GLU A 246 19.05 -3.35 0.92
N MET A 247 18.79 -3.62 -0.36
CA MET A 247 17.43 -3.64 -0.89
C MET A 247 16.55 -4.66 -0.16
N LEU A 248 17.04 -5.89 0.04
CA LEU A 248 16.28 -6.90 0.79
C LEU A 248 16.03 -6.47 2.25
N ALA A 249 17.03 -5.88 2.89
CA ALA A 249 16.93 -5.41 4.26
C ALA A 249 15.88 -4.29 4.43
N VAL A 250 15.92 -3.28 3.56
CA VAL A 250 14.93 -2.19 3.54
C VAL A 250 13.54 -2.76 3.26
N LEU A 251 13.39 -3.65 2.26
CA LEU A 251 12.09 -4.22 1.92
C LEU A 251 11.46 -5.05 3.05
N VAL A 252 12.25 -5.68 3.93
CA VAL A 252 11.70 -6.34 5.13
C VAL A 252 10.95 -5.35 6.02
N GLU A 253 11.43 -4.13 6.19
CA GLU A 253 10.77 -3.13 7.05
C GLU A 253 9.39 -2.72 6.54
N TYR A 254 9.25 -2.65 5.21
CA TYR A 254 8.02 -2.23 4.55
C TYR A 254 7.06 -3.40 4.22
N CYS A 255 7.52 -4.65 4.31
CA CYS A 255 6.69 -5.81 3.94
C CYS A 255 6.26 -6.68 5.12
N ILE A 256 6.92 -6.54 6.26
CA ILE A 256 6.75 -7.41 7.43
C ILE A 256 6.43 -6.56 8.66
N ASP A 257 5.61 -7.08 9.57
CA ASP A 257 5.34 -6.43 10.85
C ASP A 257 6.60 -6.36 11.72
N PRO A 258 6.85 -5.24 12.43
CA PRO A 258 8.10 -5.00 13.16
C PRO A 258 8.59 -6.12 14.08
N PRO A 259 7.73 -6.83 14.84
CA PRO A 259 8.17 -7.91 15.71
C PRO A 259 8.92 -9.04 14.98
N CYS A 260 8.65 -9.28 13.69
CA CYS A 260 9.22 -10.37 12.92
C CYS A 260 10.36 -9.98 11.97
N TRP A 261 10.81 -8.72 11.97
CA TRP A 261 11.92 -8.27 11.12
C TRP A 261 13.20 -9.10 11.33
N CYS A 262 13.63 -9.27 12.57
CA CYS A 262 14.89 -9.97 12.89
C CYS A 262 14.88 -11.44 12.43
N ASP A 263 13.79 -12.16 12.70
CA ASP A 263 13.65 -13.57 12.30
C ASP A 263 13.57 -13.73 10.77
N THR A 264 12.87 -12.80 10.10
CA THR A 264 12.81 -12.78 8.63
C THR A 264 14.19 -12.56 8.01
N LEU A 265 14.96 -11.58 8.51
CA LEU A 265 16.31 -11.30 8.04
C LEU A 265 17.27 -12.48 8.27
N ASP A 266 17.18 -13.16 9.41
CA ASP A 266 17.99 -14.35 9.71
C ASP A 266 17.67 -15.52 8.76
N LYS A 267 16.38 -15.74 8.46
CA LYS A 267 15.97 -16.75 7.46
C LYS A 267 16.50 -16.42 6.07
N ILE A 268 16.35 -15.17 5.61
CA ILE A 268 16.89 -14.73 4.31
C ILE A 268 18.40 -14.94 4.26
N TYR A 269 19.12 -14.51 5.30
CA TYR A 269 20.56 -14.72 5.42
C TYR A 269 20.92 -16.19 5.19
N LYS A 270 20.25 -17.12 5.89
CA LYS A 270 20.48 -18.56 5.74
C LYS A 270 20.19 -19.07 4.34
N PHE A 271 19.12 -18.58 3.70
CA PHE A 271 18.75 -19.02 2.36
C PHE A 271 19.75 -18.60 1.30
N ILE A 272 20.29 -17.39 1.37
CA ILE A 272 21.13 -16.85 0.28
C ILE A 272 22.64 -16.97 0.56
N LEU A 273 23.06 -17.41 1.75
CA LEU A 273 24.47 -17.44 2.15
C LEU A 273 25.38 -18.24 1.21
N SER A 274 24.90 -19.36 0.67
CA SER A 274 25.70 -20.19 -0.25
C SER A 274 25.95 -19.52 -1.59
N ASP A 275 24.91 -18.88 -2.13
CA ASP A 275 24.88 -18.40 -3.52
C ASP A 275 25.30 -16.92 -3.61
N TYR A 276 24.95 -16.14 -2.59
CA TYR A 276 25.12 -14.69 -2.48
C TYR A 276 25.73 -14.29 -1.12
N PRO A 277 26.95 -14.72 -0.80
CA PRO A 277 27.57 -14.48 0.51
C PRO A 277 27.76 -12.99 0.84
N ILE A 278 27.87 -12.12 -0.16
CA ILE A 278 28.00 -10.67 0.04
C ILE A 278 26.66 -10.08 0.49
N GLN A 279 25.58 -10.37 -0.23
CA GLN A 279 24.23 -9.94 0.13
C GLN A 279 23.84 -10.47 1.51
N ALA A 280 24.17 -11.75 1.79
CA ALA A 280 23.93 -12.37 3.09
C ALA A 280 24.63 -11.58 4.24
N GLU A 281 25.91 -11.25 4.08
CA GLU A 281 26.65 -10.49 5.10
C GLU A 281 26.06 -9.10 5.35
N LEU A 282 25.58 -8.42 4.31
CA LEU A 282 24.92 -7.11 4.43
C LEU A 282 23.62 -7.21 5.22
N ILE A 283 22.80 -8.21 4.92
CA ILE A 283 21.56 -8.51 5.65
C ILE A 283 21.87 -8.82 7.13
N ARG A 284 22.92 -9.60 7.40
CA ARG A 284 23.35 -9.92 8.76
C ARG A 284 23.74 -8.67 9.55
N ARG A 285 24.48 -7.74 8.92
CA ARG A 285 24.87 -6.46 9.54
C ARG A 285 23.64 -5.60 9.85
N TYR A 286 22.69 -5.55 8.91
CA TYR A 286 21.44 -4.83 9.10
C TYR A 286 20.62 -5.41 10.25
N SER A 287 20.47 -6.74 10.30
CA SER A 287 19.79 -7.46 11.39
C SER A 287 20.38 -7.14 12.77
N ILE A 288 21.71 -7.05 12.88
CA ILE A 288 22.38 -6.64 14.13
C ILE A 288 22.10 -5.17 14.47
N TRP A 289 22.09 -4.29 13.47
CA TRP A 289 21.82 -2.87 13.67
C TRP A 289 20.37 -2.64 14.11
N ILE A 290 19.39 -3.23 13.44
CA ILE A 290 17.96 -3.07 13.75
C ILE A 290 17.64 -3.65 15.14
N ALA A 291 18.22 -4.81 15.50
CA ALA A 291 18.05 -5.39 16.83
C ALA A 291 18.59 -4.50 17.97
N LYS A 292 19.53 -3.59 17.69
CA LYS A 292 20.02 -2.60 18.67
C LYS A 292 19.10 -1.39 18.79
N GLN A 293 18.50 -0.95 17.67
CA GLN A 293 17.60 0.20 17.66
C GLN A 293 16.24 -0.15 18.25
N TYR A 294 15.75 -1.34 17.96
CA TYR A 294 14.45 -1.84 18.40
C TYR A 294 14.64 -2.82 19.56
N SER A 295 14.71 -2.27 20.78
CA SER A 295 14.68 -3.05 22.04
C SER A 295 13.27 -3.57 22.40
N GLY A 296 12.43 -3.82 21.38
CA GLY A 296 11.06 -4.30 21.50
C GLY A 296 10.95 -5.82 21.66
N THR A 297 9.71 -6.32 21.74
CA THR A 297 9.42 -7.76 21.76
C THR A 297 9.60 -8.36 20.37
N THR A 298 10.70 -9.07 20.15
CA THR A 298 10.91 -9.88 18.95
C THR A 298 9.98 -11.09 18.95
N GLN A 299 9.50 -11.47 17.76
CA GLN A 299 8.67 -12.64 17.52
C GLN A 299 9.26 -13.46 16.38
N THR A 300 9.04 -14.77 16.43
CA THR A 300 9.37 -15.67 15.34
C THR A 300 8.27 -15.63 14.28
N CYS A 301 8.63 -15.71 13.02
CA CYS A 301 7.69 -15.94 11.93
C CYS A 301 6.93 -17.25 12.17
N MET A 302 5.77 -17.40 11.52
CA MET A 302 4.98 -18.62 11.63
C MET A 302 5.79 -19.84 11.13
N PRO A 303 5.57 -21.03 11.72
CA PRO A 303 6.20 -22.25 11.26
C PRO A 303 5.76 -22.56 9.82
N VAL A 304 6.65 -23.16 9.04
CA VAL A 304 6.33 -23.54 7.66
C VAL A 304 5.32 -24.70 7.67
N GLU A 305 4.22 -24.51 6.96
CA GLU A 305 3.19 -25.54 6.76
C GLU A 305 3.15 -25.96 5.29
N CYS A 306 3.35 -27.26 5.03
CA CYS A 306 3.30 -27.85 3.69
C CYS A 306 1.91 -28.37 3.29
N HIS A 307 0.89 -28.14 4.14
CA HIS A 307 -0.46 -28.60 3.86
C HIS A 307 -1.02 -27.92 2.60
N ASN A 308 -1.66 -28.71 1.75
CA ASN A 308 -2.38 -28.24 0.58
C ASN A 308 -3.68 -29.02 0.45
N ASN A 309 -4.80 -28.31 0.44
CA ASN A 309 -6.11 -28.92 0.37
C ASN A 309 -6.55 -29.29 -1.06
N HIS A 310 -5.74 -28.95 -2.07
CA HIS A 310 -5.98 -29.22 -3.49
C HIS A 310 -7.36 -28.77 -4.01
N ALA A 311 -7.96 -27.74 -3.40
CA ALA A 311 -9.25 -27.21 -3.80
C ALA A 311 -9.28 -26.85 -5.29
N ALA A 312 -10.39 -27.21 -5.94
CA ALA A 312 -10.64 -26.88 -7.33
C ALA A 312 -10.81 -25.36 -7.49
N VAL A 313 -10.20 -24.79 -8.52
CA VAL A 313 -10.32 -23.37 -8.83
C VAL A 313 -11.16 -23.21 -10.09
N THR A 314 -12.25 -22.45 -9.99
CA THR A 314 -13.08 -22.03 -11.11
C THR A 314 -12.82 -20.57 -11.42
N TYR A 315 -12.48 -20.27 -12.67
CA TYR A 315 -12.42 -18.90 -13.17
C TYR A 315 -13.73 -18.56 -13.87
N LEU A 316 -14.54 -17.72 -13.23
CA LEU A 316 -15.83 -17.29 -13.76
C LEU A 316 -15.65 -15.96 -14.47
N ASP A 317 -15.82 -15.93 -15.79
CA ASP A 317 -15.88 -14.67 -16.54
C ASP A 317 -17.31 -14.12 -16.50
N TYR A 318 -17.50 -12.97 -15.86
CA TYR A 318 -18.79 -12.32 -15.72
C TYR A 318 -19.47 -12.09 -17.08
N ASN A 319 -18.70 -11.82 -18.14
CA ASN A 319 -19.23 -11.55 -19.48
C ASN A 319 -19.96 -12.76 -20.11
N ASN A 320 -19.72 -13.97 -19.59
CA ASN A 320 -20.39 -15.19 -20.02
C ASN A 320 -21.73 -15.43 -19.31
N ARG A 321 -22.11 -14.57 -18.35
CA ARG A 321 -23.45 -14.61 -17.73
C ARG A 321 -24.47 -14.32 -18.82
N ILE A 322 -25.30 -15.31 -19.16
CA ILE A 322 -26.47 -15.08 -20.02
C ILE A 322 -27.29 -13.99 -19.32
N GLN A 323 -27.42 -12.81 -19.94
CA GLN A 323 -28.34 -11.75 -19.52
C GLN A 323 -29.78 -12.26 -19.66
N GLN A 324 -30.21 -13.16 -18.77
CA GLN A 324 -31.62 -13.21 -18.42
C GLN A 324 -31.85 -11.95 -17.59
N SER A 325 -32.47 -10.96 -18.22
CA SER A 325 -32.94 -9.74 -17.60
C SER A 325 -33.87 -10.10 -16.44
N LEU A 326 -33.30 -10.28 -15.26
CA LEU A 326 -34.04 -10.24 -14.01
C LEU A 326 -34.38 -8.76 -13.82
N GLU A 327 -35.62 -8.38 -14.19
CA GLU A 327 -36.16 -7.11 -13.74
C GLU A 327 -36.14 -7.12 -12.21
N TYR A 328 -35.23 -6.31 -11.65
CA TYR A 328 -34.90 -6.23 -10.23
C TYR A 328 -36.14 -6.00 -9.32
N GLN A 329 -37.23 -5.50 -9.89
CA GLN A 329 -38.48 -5.23 -9.19
C GLN A 329 -39.21 -6.48 -8.65
N GLU A 330 -38.85 -7.69 -9.07
CA GLU A 330 -39.44 -8.93 -8.51
C GLU A 330 -38.56 -9.63 -7.46
N ALA A 331 -37.25 -9.35 -7.39
CA ALA A 331 -36.31 -10.07 -6.52
C ALA A 331 -36.52 -9.81 -5.01
N SER A 332 -37.10 -8.66 -4.63
CA SER A 332 -37.39 -8.35 -3.22
C SER A 332 -38.55 -9.15 -2.62
N ARG A 333 -39.23 -10.00 -3.43
CA ARG A 333 -40.38 -10.82 -3.00
C ARG A 333 -40.17 -12.31 -3.19
N TYR A 334 -39.06 -12.74 -3.77
CA TYR A 334 -38.74 -14.15 -3.84
C TYR A 334 -37.96 -14.54 -2.59
N GLU A 335 -38.68 -15.11 -1.62
CA GLU A 335 -38.15 -16.27 -0.89
C GLU A 335 -37.38 -17.12 -1.91
N THR A 336 -36.12 -17.47 -1.59
CA THR A 336 -35.25 -18.37 -2.35
C THR A 336 -35.93 -19.74 -2.53
N LYS A 337 -36.95 -19.79 -3.39
CA LYS A 337 -37.75 -20.98 -3.63
C LYS A 337 -36.90 -21.96 -4.42
N CYS A 338 -36.57 -23.05 -3.74
CA CYS A 338 -36.11 -24.33 -4.29
C CYS A 338 -34.67 -24.38 -4.82
N ARG A 339 -33.73 -23.65 -4.21
CA ARG A 339 -32.30 -23.95 -4.41
C ARG A 339 -31.86 -25.03 -3.43
N THR A 340 -31.52 -26.21 -3.94
CA THR A 340 -31.00 -27.30 -3.11
C THR A 340 -29.53 -27.04 -2.81
N TYR A 341 -29.22 -26.72 -1.55
CA TYR A 341 -27.85 -26.52 -1.10
C TYR A 341 -27.16 -27.85 -0.80
N ASP A 342 -25.86 -27.90 -1.08
CA ASP A 342 -24.99 -28.95 -0.61
C ASP A 342 -24.35 -28.54 0.73
N ASN A 343 -24.82 -29.15 1.82
CA ASN A 343 -24.34 -28.90 3.18
C ASN A 343 -22.89 -29.35 3.42
N SER A 344 -22.32 -30.15 2.52
CA SER A 344 -20.92 -30.57 2.58
C SER A 344 -19.98 -29.64 1.81
N ARG A 345 -20.49 -28.59 1.14
CA ARG A 345 -19.67 -27.71 0.30
C ARG A 345 -19.48 -26.32 0.87
N ILE A 346 -18.26 -25.82 0.68
CA ILE A 346 -17.81 -24.47 0.97
C ILE A 346 -17.31 -23.87 -0.34
N SER A 347 -17.72 -22.65 -0.65
CA SER A 347 -17.12 -21.86 -1.73
C SER A 347 -16.46 -20.61 -1.19
N ILE A 348 -15.20 -20.38 -1.55
CA ILE A 348 -14.52 -19.09 -1.35
C ILE A 348 -14.55 -18.33 -2.67
N ILE A 349 -15.05 -17.10 -2.63
CA ILE A 349 -15.39 -16.28 -3.79
C ILE A 349 -14.64 -14.95 -3.69
N PHE A 350 -13.98 -14.55 -4.77
CA PHE A 350 -13.37 -13.22 -4.86
C PHE A 350 -13.42 -12.70 -6.30
N CYS A 351 -13.57 -11.38 -6.45
CA CYS A 351 -13.41 -10.72 -7.75
C CYS A 351 -11.93 -10.36 -7.95
N THR A 352 -11.41 -10.50 -9.17
CA THR A 352 -10.02 -10.13 -9.48
C THR A 352 -9.88 -9.47 -10.84
N ASN A 353 -8.96 -8.51 -10.90
CA ASN A 353 -8.49 -7.84 -12.11
C ASN A 353 -6.96 -7.94 -12.29
N ASP A 354 -6.29 -8.68 -11.41
CA ASP A 354 -4.83 -8.84 -11.38
C ASP A 354 -4.50 -10.33 -11.19
N ASP A 355 -3.80 -10.90 -12.17
CA ASP A 355 -3.49 -12.33 -12.18
C ASP A 355 -2.47 -12.71 -11.08
N SER A 356 -1.53 -11.83 -10.74
CA SER A 356 -0.55 -12.10 -9.68
C SER A 356 -1.22 -12.15 -8.31
N TYR A 357 -2.13 -11.20 -8.01
CA TYR A 357 -2.92 -11.27 -6.78
C TYR A 357 -3.88 -12.46 -6.77
N CYS A 358 -4.44 -12.82 -7.93
CA CYS A 358 -5.29 -14.01 -8.03
C CYS A 358 -4.51 -15.27 -7.64
N GLU A 359 -3.31 -15.47 -8.19
CA GLU A 359 -2.46 -16.63 -7.91
C GLU A 359 -2.01 -16.66 -6.45
N GLU A 360 -1.58 -15.51 -5.92
CA GLU A 360 -1.17 -15.38 -4.52
C GLU A 360 -2.34 -15.68 -3.57
N CYS A 361 -3.54 -15.14 -3.83
CA CYS A 361 -4.73 -15.42 -3.03
C CYS A 361 -5.06 -16.91 -3.01
N ILE A 362 -5.09 -17.57 -4.18
CA ILE A 362 -5.33 -19.02 -4.31
C ILE A 362 -4.31 -19.83 -3.50
N LEU A 363 -3.04 -19.42 -3.49
CA LEU A 363 -1.99 -20.06 -2.72
C LEU A 363 -2.29 -20.04 -1.21
N TYR A 364 -2.78 -18.93 -0.66
CA TYR A 364 -3.21 -18.87 0.74
C TYR A 364 -4.46 -19.73 0.99
N LEU A 365 -5.45 -19.68 0.11
CA LEU A 365 -6.70 -20.45 0.23
C LEU A 365 -6.47 -21.97 0.19
N ARG A 366 -5.46 -22.43 -0.55
CA ARG A 366 -5.09 -23.85 -0.62
C ARG A 366 -4.44 -24.38 0.66
N ARG A 367 -4.06 -23.51 1.60
CA ARG A 367 -3.49 -23.90 2.90
C ARG A 367 -4.53 -24.13 3.97
N LEU A 368 -5.80 -23.83 3.71
CA LEU A 368 -6.86 -23.99 4.70
C LEU A 368 -7.13 -25.47 4.97
N TYR A 369 -7.30 -25.84 6.24
CA TYR A 369 -7.78 -27.16 6.63
C TYR A 369 -9.28 -27.23 6.38
N ILE A 370 -9.67 -28.16 5.50
CA ILE A 370 -11.08 -28.42 5.19
C ILE A 370 -11.65 -29.28 6.33
N PRO A 371 -12.81 -28.94 6.91
CA PRO A 371 -13.47 -29.77 7.91
C PRO A 371 -13.82 -31.17 7.39
N ASP A 372 -13.90 -32.13 8.30
CA ASP A 372 -14.20 -33.52 7.95
C ASP A 372 -15.50 -33.66 7.15
N ASN A 373 -15.46 -34.48 6.09
CA ASN A 373 -16.58 -34.73 5.18
C ASN A 373 -17.09 -33.50 4.42
N MET A 374 -16.26 -32.47 4.27
CA MET A 374 -16.56 -31.29 3.46
C MET A 374 -15.62 -31.15 2.28
N HIS A 375 -16.04 -30.33 1.31
CA HIS A 375 -15.29 -29.98 0.13
C HIS A 375 -15.20 -28.46 -0.02
N LEU A 376 -14.04 -27.99 -0.47
CA LEU A 376 -13.78 -26.58 -0.74
C LEU A 376 -13.63 -26.36 -2.25
N ASP A 377 -14.37 -25.38 -2.76
CA ASP A 377 -14.22 -24.84 -4.11
C ASP A 377 -13.78 -23.37 -4.02
N ILE A 378 -12.87 -22.96 -4.89
CA ILE A 378 -12.41 -21.57 -5.02
C ILE A 378 -12.97 -21.00 -6.32
N ILE A 379 -13.59 -19.82 -6.27
CA ILE A 379 -14.21 -19.16 -7.42
C ILE A 379 -13.60 -17.76 -7.57
N ALA A 380 -12.79 -17.59 -8.60
CA ALA A 380 -12.22 -16.30 -9.00
C ALA A 380 -13.09 -15.68 -10.11
N VAL A 381 -13.73 -14.55 -9.83
CA VAL A 381 -14.58 -13.85 -10.79
C VAL A 381 -13.78 -12.78 -11.53
N LYS A 382 -13.77 -12.85 -12.86
CA LYS A 382 -13.09 -11.90 -13.75
C LYS A 382 -14.11 -11.01 -14.46
N ASN A 383 -13.67 -9.81 -14.83
CA ASN A 383 -14.41 -8.82 -15.64
C ASN A 383 -15.77 -8.39 -15.04
N ALA A 384 -15.96 -8.51 -13.73
CA ALA A 384 -17.15 -7.99 -13.07
C ALA A 384 -17.19 -6.44 -13.13
N PRO A 385 -18.34 -5.81 -13.44
CA PRO A 385 -18.45 -4.36 -13.50
C PRO A 385 -18.44 -3.69 -12.11
N GLY A 386 -18.67 -4.46 -11.05
CA GLY A 386 -18.62 -4.06 -9.65
C GLY A 386 -18.70 -5.27 -8.74
N MET A 387 -18.48 -5.06 -7.43
CA MET A 387 -18.37 -6.16 -6.46
C MET A 387 -19.70 -6.92 -6.30
N ALA A 388 -20.82 -6.19 -6.18
CA ALA A 388 -22.14 -6.80 -6.06
C ALA A 388 -22.47 -7.72 -7.26
N ALA A 389 -22.17 -7.26 -8.48
CA ALA A 389 -22.41 -8.01 -9.70
C ALA A 389 -21.55 -9.28 -9.80
N GLY A 390 -20.26 -9.17 -9.48
CA GLY A 390 -19.35 -10.32 -9.47
C GLY A 390 -19.75 -11.36 -8.42
N TYR A 391 -20.11 -10.92 -7.22
CA TYR A 391 -20.55 -11.82 -6.14
C TYR A 391 -21.91 -12.46 -6.42
N ASN A 392 -22.86 -11.76 -7.03
CA ASN A 392 -24.12 -12.36 -7.51
C ASN A 392 -23.85 -13.46 -8.54
N ALA A 393 -22.99 -13.22 -9.53
CA ALA A 393 -22.66 -14.21 -10.56
C ALA A 393 -22.05 -15.49 -9.94
N ALA A 394 -21.12 -15.36 -9.00
CA ALA A 394 -20.54 -16.51 -8.30
C ALA A 394 -21.53 -17.20 -7.35
N MET A 395 -22.36 -16.42 -6.64
CA MET A 395 -23.41 -16.95 -5.78
C MET A 395 -24.38 -17.80 -6.59
N GLU A 396 -24.84 -17.34 -7.76
CA GLU A 396 -25.72 -18.06 -8.70
C GLU A 396 -25.05 -19.30 -9.34
N TYR A 397 -23.73 -19.27 -9.50
CA TYR A 397 -22.98 -20.42 -9.99
C TYR A 397 -22.85 -21.54 -8.95
N SER A 398 -22.59 -21.19 -7.69
CA SER A 398 -22.31 -22.18 -6.62
C SER A 398 -23.56 -22.62 -5.86
N ASN A 399 -23.76 -23.94 -5.73
CA ASN A 399 -24.76 -24.54 -4.85
C ASN A 399 -24.23 -24.87 -3.43
N ALA A 400 -23.03 -24.41 -3.08
CA ALA A 400 -22.46 -24.61 -1.75
C ALA A 400 -23.34 -23.97 -0.66
N ARG A 401 -23.53 -24.68 0.46
CA ARG A 401 -24.23 -24.13 1.63
C ARG A 401 -23.45 -22.98 2.24
N TYR A 402 -22.13 -23.12 2.39
CA TYR A 402 -21.29 -22.08 2.98
C TYR A 402 -20.57 -21.30 1.89
N LYS A 403 -20.66 -19.98 1.92
CA LYS A 403 -20.00 -19.08 0.97
C LYS A 403 -19.20 -18.03 1.74
N ILE A 404 -17.96 -17.83 1.34
CA ILE A 404 -17.04 -16.86 1.93
C ILE A 404 -16.62 -15.91 0.82
N TYR A 405 -16.89 -14.63 0.98
CA TYR A 405 -16.56 -13.58 0.05
C TYR A 405 -15.38 -12.79 0.60
N ILE A 406 -14.33 -12.63 -0.20
CA ILE A 406 -13.12 -11.87 0.16
C ILE A 406 -12.69 -10.99 -1.01
N HIS A 407 -11.84 -10.00 -0.72
CA HIS A 407 -11.08 -9.31 -1.77
C HIS A 407 -9.87 -10.14 -2.21
N HIS A 408 -9.39 -9.94 -3.44
CA HIS A 408 -8.22 -10.67 -3.96
C HIS A 408 -6.89 -10.32 -3.27
N ASP A 409 -6.85 -9.19 -2.57
CA ASP A 409 -5.73 -8.66 -1.79
C ASP A 409 -5.91 -8.90 -0.27
N THR A 410 -6.87 -9.76 0.09
CA THR A 410 -7.06 -10.29 1.45
C THR A 410 -6.63 -11.75 1.52
N PHE A 411 -5.55 -12.00 2.24
CA PHE A 411 -4.98 -13.32 2.44
C PHE A 411 -5.38 -13.90 3.79
N ILE A 412 -6.04 -15.06 3.79
CA ILE A 412 -6.41 -15.77 5.01
C ILE A 412 -5.17 -16.46 5.58
N ILE A 413 -4.70 -16.03 6.74
CA ILE A 413 -3.51 -16.58 7.41
C ILE A 413 -3.86 -17.58 8.52
N ASP A 414 -5.08 -17.53 9.06
CA ASP A 414 -5.61 -18.57 9.95
C ASP A 414 -6.08 -19.78 9.14
N THR A 415 -5.25 -20.85 9.14
CA THR A 415 -5.50 -22.07 8.39
C THR A 415 -6.72 -22.87 8.89
N HIS A 416 -7.25 -22.57 10.08
CA HIS A 416 -8.38 -23.28 10.69
C HIS A 416 -9.71 -22.51 10.62
N ILE A 417 -9.75 -21.36 9.92
CA ILE A 417 -10.91 -20.47 9.89
C ILE A 417 -12.20 -21.18 9.44
N LEU A 418 -12.11 -22.14 8.51
CA LEU A 418 -13.29 -22.84 7.97
C LEU A 418 -14.07 -23.58 9.05
N SER A 419 -13.36 -24.33 9.91
CA SER A 419 -13.97 -25.03 11.04
C SER A 419 -14.62 -24.06 12.02
N LYS A 420 -14.00 -22.90 12.28
CA LYS A 420 -14.54 -21.87 13.18
C LYS A 420 -15.86 -21.32 12.66
N LEU A 421 -15.91 -20.95 11.38
CA LEU A 421 -17.12 -20.41 10.74
C LEU A 421 -18.27 -21.42 10.78
N ILE A 422 -18.00 -22.67 10.39
CA ILE A 422 -19.02 -23.71 10.34
C ILE A 422 -19.55 -24.02 11.74
N ASN A 423 -18.67 -24.04 12.76
CA ASN A 423 -19.09 -24.19 14.15
C ASN A 423 -20.01 -23.04 14.59
N VAL A 424 -19.75 -21.80 14.19
CA VAL A 424 -20.63 -20.67 14.52
C VAL A 424 -22.00 -20.83 13.86
N PHE A 425 -22.06 -21.13 12.55
CA PHE A 425 -23.34 -21.33 11.85
C PHE A 425 -24.15 -22.51 12.41
N ASN A 426 -23.50 -23.62 12.76
CA ASN A 426 -24.18 -24.79 13.29
C ASN A 426 -24.74 -24.56 14.70
N ASN A 427 -24.04 -23.78 15.53
CA ASN A 427 -24.44 -23.51 16.91
C ASN A 427 -25.39 -22.31 17.06
N ASN A 428 -25.47 -21.43 16.05
CA ASN A 428 -26.27 -20.20 16.07
C ASN A 428 -27.09 -20.07 14.77
N PRO A 429 -28.24 -20.76 14.66
CA PRO A 429 -29.04 -20.78 13.42
C PRO A 429 -29.61 -19.41 13.00
N ASP A 430 -29.65 -18.45 13.91
CA ASP A 430 -30.04 -17.05 13.67
C ASP A 430 -28.94 -16.23 12.97
N VAL A 431 -27.67 -16.67 13.05
CA VAL A 431 -26.53 -15.98 12.42
C VAL A 431 -26.55 -16.23 10.92
N GLY A 432 -26.82 -15.15 10.16
CA GLY A 432 -26.82 -15.17 8.70
C GLY A 432 -25.48 -14.77 8.09
N LEU A 433 -24.71 -13.92 8.76
CA LEU A 433 -23.49 -13.32 8.20
C LEU A 433 -22.43 -13.14 9.28
N ILE A 434 -21.20 -13.52 8.95
CA ILE A 434 -20.02 -13.40 9.81
C ILE A 434 -18.99 -12.52 9.11
N GLY A 435 -18.51 -11.49 9.80
CA GLY A 435 -17.47 -10.57 9.35
C GLY A 435 -16.16 -10.71 10.12
N ASN A 436 -15.12 -10.08 9.60
CA ASN A 436 -13.85 -9.92 10.31
C ASN A 436 -13.61 -8.48 10.82
N SER A 437 -13.89 -7.50 9.94
CA SER A 437 -13.61 -6.09 10.19
C SER A 437 -14.87 -5.24 10.03
N GLY A 438 -15.02 -4.19 10.83
CA GLY A 438 -16.16 -3.28 10.79
C GLY A 438 -16.47 -2.66 12.16
N THR A 439 -17.75 -2.37 12.39
CA THR A 439 -18.21 -1.77 13.65
C THR A 439 -19.44 -2.46 14.23
N THR A 440 -19.51 -2.54 15.56
CA THR A 440 -20.71 -2.96 16.29
C THR A 440 -21.73 -1.82 16.41
N ARG A 441 -21.36 -0.59 16.06
CA ARG A 441 -22.24 0.58 16.09
C ARG A 441 -21.96 1.53 14.94
N MET A 442 -22.86 1.56 13.96
CA MET A 442 -22.78 2.50 12.85
C MET A 442 -23.13 3.92 13.29
N THR A 443 -22.42 4.88 12.74
CA THR A 443 -22.63 6.33 12.88
C THR A 443 -23.57 6.86 11.81
N ASP A 444 -24.22 8.00 12.08
CA ASP A 444 -25.19 8.62 11.16
C ASP A 444 -24.60 9.05 9.81
N ASP A 445 -23.27 9.12 9.71
CA ASP A 445 -22.56 9.41 8.46
C ASP A 445 -22.38 8.16 7.57
N GLY A 446 -22.73 6.96 8.05
CA GLY A 446 -22.61 5.70 7.31
C GLY A 446 -21.18 5.20 7.12
N ILE A 447 -20.20 5.80 7.80
CA ILE A 447 -18.78 5.43 7.69
C ILE A 447 -18.39 4.60 8.91
N TRP A 448 -18.18 3.30 8.76
CA TRP A 448 -17.98 2.43 9.92
C TRP A 448 -16.75 2.82 10.77
N TRP A 449 -15.71 3.37 10.13
CA TRP A 449 -14.50 3.86 10.81
C TRP A 449 -14.59 5.33 11.28
N SER A 450 -15.79 5.90 11.39
CA SER A 450 -15.99 7.13 12.15
C SER A 450 -16.60 6.87 13.53
N SER A 451 -16.97 5.62 13.85
CA SER A 451 -17.42 5.26 15.20
C SER A 451 -16.28 5.31 16.21
N ASP A 452 -16.62 5.33 17.50
CA ASP A 452 -15.62 5.21 18.57
C ASP A 452 -14.82 3.90 18.43
N TYR A 453 -13.52 3.94 18.68
CA TYR A 453 -12.61 2.78 18.58
C TYR A 453 -13.04 1.60 19.48
N TYR A 454 -13.83 1.87 20.52
CA TYR A 454 -14.46 0.84 21.37
C TYR A 454 -15.44 -0.07 20.59
N PHE A 455 -16.09 0.45 19.55
CA PHE A 455 -17.04 -0.29 18.73
C PHE A 455 -16.39 -0.99 17.53
N TYR A 456 -15.11 -0.74 17.25
CA TYR A 456 -14.42 -1.42 16.16
C TYR A 456 -14.20 -2.89 16.48
N ARG A 457 -14.42 -3.73 15.46
CA ARG A 457 -13.94 -5.10 15.43
C ARG A 457 -13.06 -5.21 14.20
N ILE A 458 -11.79 -5.50 14.39
CA ILE A 458 -10.78 -5.62 13.33
C ILE A 458 -9.77 -6.64 13.83
N ASN A 459 -9.50 -7.71 13.08
CA ASN A 459 -8.53 -8.73 13.48
C ASN A 459 -7.63 -9.13 12.30
N ILE A 460 -6.71 -8.23 11.92
CA ILE A 460 -5.90 -8.34 10.71
C ILE A 460 -4.47 -7.84 10.93
N TYR A 461 -3.54 -8.28 10.07
CA TYR A 461 -2.40 -7.47 9.69
C TYR A 461 -2.83 -6.58 8.53
N GLN A 462 -2.85 -5.27 8.76
CA GLN A 462 -3.19 -4.29 7.73
C GLN A 462 -1.88 -3.75 7.13
N ASP A 463 -1.68 -3.97 5.84
CA ASP A 463 -0.62 -3.27 5.12
C ASP A 463 -1.13 -1.90 4.66
N ASN A 464 -0.72 -0.86 5.39
CA ASN A 464 -1.06 0.53 5.17
C ASN A 464 -0.04 1.17 4.22
N LEU A 465 -0.06 0.74 2.96
CA LEU A 465 0.84 1.23 1.91
C LEU A 465 2.31 0.99 2.23
N LEU A 466 2.68 -0.30 2.20
CA LEU A 466 4.02 -0.79 2.46
C LEU A 466 4.39 -0.60 3.94
N ASN A 467 3.41 -0.65 4.84
CA ASN A 467 3.65 -0.60 6.28
C ASN A 467 2.67 -1.53 6.98
N VAL A 468 3.17 -2.70 7.40
CA VAL A 468 2.35 -3.73 8.00
C VAL A 468 2.15 -3.44 9.49
N ALA A 469 0.91 -3.13 9.85
CA ALA A 469 0.47 -2.92 11.22
C ALA A 469 -0.41 -4.07 11.69
N ARG A 470 -0.24 -4.48 12.95
CA ARG A 470 -1.19 -5.37 13.62
C ARG A 470 -2.40 -4.56 14.09
N CYS A 471 -3.59 -4.94 13.66
CA CYS A 471 -4.86 -4.31 14.04
C CYS A 471 -5.74 -5.33 14.76
N THR A 472 -6.03 -5.07 16.03
CA THR A 472 -6.86 -5.90 16.90
C THR A 472 -7.90 -5.03 17.61
N PRO A 473 -9.08 -5.57 17.96
CA PRO A 473 -10.09 -4.77 18.64
C PRO A 473 -9.59 -4.34 20.03
N SER A 474 -10.06 -3.18 20.51
CA SER A 474 -9.87 -2.79 21.92
C SER A 474 -10.77 -3.57 22.87
N HIS A 475 -11.89 -4.07 22.37
CA HIS A 475 -12.92 -4.74 23.14
C HIS A 475 -13.61 -5.81 22.29
N THR A 476 -13.99 -6.92 22.93
CA THR A 476 -14.76 -8.02 22.34
C THR A 476 -15.68 -8.59 23.41
N ASP A 477 -16.90 -8.98 23.05
CA ASP A 477 -17.78 -9.74 23.95
C ASP A 477 -17.92 -11.19 23.50
N GLY A 478 -17.64 -12.15 24.39
CA GLY A 478 -17.72 -13.57 24.10
C GLY A 478 -16.89 -14.01 22.88
N THR A 479 -17.29 -15.14 22.26
CA THR A 479 -16.65 -15.69 21.06
C THR A 479 -17.17 -15.10 19.75
N ILE A 480 -18.35 -14.48 19.79
CA ILE A 480 -18.97 -13.75 18.68
C ILE A 480 -19.58 -12.45 19.20
N ASP A 481 -19.51 -11.39 18.40
CA ASP A 481 -20.04 -10.07 18.74
C ASP A 481 -21.01 -9.57 17.67
N ASP A 482 -21.97 -8.71 18.01
CA ASP A 482 -22.93 -8.18 17.04
C ASP A 482 -22.26 -7.19 16.08
N ALA A 483 -22.58 -7.31 14.80
CA ALA A 483 -22.06 -6.44 13.76
C ALA A 483 -23.16 -5.52 13.24
N ALA A 484 -22.98 -4.20 13.38
CA ALA A 484 -23.86 -3.22 12.73
C ALA A 484 -23.50 -3.05 11.26
N ALA A 485 -22.21 -3.10 10.93
CA ALA A 485 -21.68 -3.03 9.58
C ALA A 485 -20.39 -3.84 9.46
N ILE A 486 -20.31 -4.68 8.42
CA ILE A 486 -19.15 -5.52 8.11
C ILE A 486 -18.49 -4.98 6.85
N ASP A 487 -17.17 -4.87 6.89
CA ASP A 487 -16.31 -4.51 5.77
C ASP A 487 -16.11 -5.69 4.80
N GLY A 488 -16.06 -5.38 3.51
CA GLY A 488 -16.06 -6.34 2.41
C GLY A 488 -14.80 -7.18 2.26
N ILE A 489 -13.72 -6.91 3.01
CA ILE A 489 -12.50 -7.71 2.95
C ILE A 489 -12.75 -9.18 3.30
N PHE A 490 -13.75 -9.46 4.14
CA PHE A 490 -14.12 -10.81 4.54
C PHE A 490 -15.56 -10.89 5.05
N MET A 491 -16.38 -11.66 4.34
CA MET A 491 -17.79 -11.89 4.68
C MET A 491 -18.15 -13.36 4.44
N ALA A 492 -18.53 -14.09 5.48
CA ALA A 492 -18.95 -15.48 5.38
C ALA A 492 -20.44 -15.62 5.67
N THR A 493 -21.13 -16.46 4.92
CA THR A 493 -22.55 -16.73 5.11
C THR A 493 -22.89 -18.19 4.82
N CYS A 494 -23.99 -18.67 5.40
CA CYS A 494 -24.63 -19.90 4.96
C CYS A 494 -25.90 -19.66 4.12
N THR A 495 -26.35 -18.41 3.95
CA THR A 495 -27.63 -18.06 3.34
C THR A 495 -27.43 -17.13 2.16
N ASP A 496 -28.05 -17.45 1.01
CA ASP A 496 -27.99 -16.60 -0.17
C ASP A 496 -29.00 -15.44 -0.06
N ILE A 497 -28.48 -14.21 -0.07
CA ILE A 497 -29.22 -12.96 -0.24
C ILE A 497 -28.54 -12.21 -1.36
N TYR A 498 -29.31 -11.77 -2.36
CA TYR A 498 -28.77 -11.03 -3.50
C TYR A 498 -28.07 -9.74 -3.06
N TRP A 499 -26.88 -9.53 -3.60
CA TRP A 499 -26.17 -8.27 -3.48
C TRP A 499 -26.92 -7.20 -4.30
N ARG A 500 -27.06 -6.00 -3.74
CA ARG A 500 -27.80 -4.86 -4.34
C ARG A 500 -27.06 -4.25 -5.53
N GLU A 501 -26.82 -5.04 -6.58
CA GLU A 501 -26.14 -4.61 -7.82
C GLU A 501 -26.90 -3.51 -8.57
N ASP A 502 -28.18 -3.31 -8.26
CA ASP A 502 -29.00 -2.21 -8.77
C ASP A 502 -28.68 -0.84 -8.12
N LEU A 503 -28.13 -0.84 -6.90
CA LEU A 503 -27.74 0.36 -6.16
C LEU A 503 -26.22 0.58 -6.12
N PHE A 504 -25.47 -0.51 -5.99
CA PHE A 504 -24.02 -0.50 -5.79
C PHE A 504 -23.34 -1.18 -6.99
N ASP A 505 -23.26 -0.45 -8.10
CA ASP A 505 -22.74 -0.90 -9.39
C ASP A 505 -21.22 -0.69 -9.56
N ASN A 506 -20.47 -0.67 -8.45
CA ASN A 506 -19.04 -0.36 -8.42
C ASN A 506 -18.36 -1.04 -7.20
N TRP A 507 -17.35 -0.40 -6.59
CA TRP A 507 -16.47 -1.02 -5.58
C TRP A 507 -16.75 -0.63 -4.12
N HIS A 508 -17.74 0.21 -3.83
CA HIS A 508 -17.99 0.73 -2.46
C HIS A 508 -19.40 0.43 -1.96
N PHE A 509 -19.55 0.31 -0.63
CA PHE A 509 -20.81 0.13 0.12
C PHE A 509 -21.63 -1.12 -0.19
N TYR A 510 -21.23 -1.95 -1.14
CA TYR A 510 -21.88 -3.23 -1.43
C TYR A 510 -21.84 -4.18 -0.22
N ASP A 511 -20.83 -4.07 0.64
CA ASP A 511 -20.55 -4.83 1.85
C ASP A 511 -21.41 -4.39 3.05
N ILE A 512 -21.38 -3.09 3.35
CA ILE A 512 -22.18 -2.48 4.41
C ILE A 512 -23.67 -2.68 4.08
N SER A 513 -24.07 -2.42 2.83
CA SER A 513 -25.45 -2.64 2.40
C SER A 513 -25.86 -4.11 2.53
N GLN A 514 -24.98 -5.06 2.19
CA GLN A 514 -25.25 -6.48 2.38
C GLN A 514 -25.48 -6.82 3.86
N THR A 515 -24.71 -6.25 4.78
CA THR A 515 -24.94 -6.41 6.23
C THR A 515 -26.38 -6.01 6.61
N TYR A 516 -26.87 -4.88 6.09
CA TYR A 516 -28.23 -4.43 6.34
C TYR A 516 -29.29 -5.27 5.64
N GLU A 517 -29.01 -5.82 4.46
CA GLU A 517 -29.94 -6.75 3.79
C GLU A 517 -30.13 -8.04 4.62
N PHE A 518 -29.07 -8.61 5.21
CA PHE A 518 -29.22 -9.72 6.15
C PHE A 518 -30.10 -9.38 7.36
N ARG A 519 -29.88 -8.19 7.97
CA ARG A 519 -30.70 -7.71 9.09
C ARG A 519 -32.17 -7.51 8.70
N LYS A 520 -32.44 -6.97 7.50
CA LYS A 520 -33.82 -6.83 6.96
C LYS A 520 -34.52 -8.17 6.79
N HIS A 521 -33.78 -9.24 6.52
CA HIS A 521 -34.29 -10.61 6.44
C HIS A 521 -34.42 -11.29 7.82
N GLY A 522 -34.22 -10.54 8.92
CA GLY A 522 -34.34 -11.06 10.28
C GLY A 522 -33.16 -11.93 10.73
N LEU A 523 -32.04 -11.90 9.99
CA LEU A 523 -30.84 -12.64 10.33
C LEU A 523 -29.86 -11.77 11.12
N ARG A 524 -29.16 -12.40 12.06
CA ARG A 524 -28.13 -11.78 12.87
C ARG A 524 -26.80 -11.70 12.10
N THR A 525 -26.13 -10.57 12.22
CA THR A 525 -24.83 -10.28 11.62
C THR A 525 -23.80 -10.16 12.75
N VAL A 526 -22.66 -10.85 12.65
CA VAL A 526 -21.69 -10.96 13.77
C VAL A 526 -20.23 -10.87 13.33
N PHE A 527 -19.34 -10.63 14.27
CA PHE A 527 -17.89 -10.79 14.13
C PHE A 527 -17.38 -12.03 14.86
N LEU A 528 -16.28 -12.62 14.39
CA LEU A 528 -15.51 -13.60 15.17
C LEU A 528 -14.54 -12.88 16.12
N ASN A 529 -14.51 -13.30 17.39
CA ASN A 529 -13.57 -12.77 18.39
C ASN A 529 -12.39 -13.73 18.58
N ASP A 530 -11.63 -13.95 17.52
CA ASP A 530 -10.39 -14.73 17.59
C ASP A 530 -9.25 -13.91 18.20
N THR A 531 -8.44 -14.55 19.06
CA THR A 531 -7.24 -13.92 19.66
C THR A 531 -6.06 -13.83 18.69
N ASP A 532 -5.99 -14.81 17.79
CA ASP A 532 -4.97 -14.86 16.74
C ASP A 532 -5.42 -14.06 15.52
N ILE A 533 -4.46 -13.43 14.85
CA ILE A 533 -4.76 -12.67 13.62
C ILE A 533 -5.20 -13.64 12.54
N THR A 534 -6.30 -13.30 11.88
CA THR A 534 -6.94 -14.19 10.90
C THR A 534 -6.58 -13.85 9.46
N LEU A 535 -6.36 -12.56 9.16
CA LEU A 535 -6.14 -12.08 7.79
C LEU A 535 -4.89 -11.19 7.69
N LEU A 536 -4.32 -11.15 6.49
CA LEU A 536 -3.44 -10.08 6.01
C LEU A 536 -4.18 -9.37 4.88
N HIS A 537 -4.41 -8.07 5.01
CA HIS A 537 -5.08 -7.26 4.00
C HIS A 537 -4.10 -6.21 3.45
N GLU A 538 -4.02 -6.08 2.12
CA GLU A 538 -3.21 -5.05 1.48
C GLU A 538 -4.07 -3.89 0.98
N LEU A 539 -3.84 -2.68 1.48
CA LEU A 539 -4.48 -1.51 0.87
C LEU A 539 -3.84 -1.20 -0.47
N SER A 540 -4.65 -1.11 -1.52
CA SER A 540 -4.28 -0.37 -2.71
C SER A 540 -4.85 1.04 -2.63
N THR A 541 -3.99 2.05 -2.73
CA THR A 541 -4.44 3.44 -2.93
C THR A 541 -3.98 3.90 -4.30
N LYS A 542 -4.78 3.57 -5.30
CA LYS A 542 -4.68 4.28 -6.59
C LYS A 542 -5.50 5.55 -6.46
N PRO A 543 -4.87 6.73 -6.51
CA PRO A 543 -5.61 7.99 -6.49
C PRO A 543 -6.63 7.97 -7.63
N SER A 544 -7.90 8.18 -7.32
CA SER A 544 -8.95 8.33 -8.32
C SER A 544 -9.28 9.81 -8.47
N PRO A 545 -9.40 10.33 -9.71
CA PRO A 545 -9.87 11.70 -9.93
C PRO A 545 -11.36 11.88 -9.59
N VAL A 546 -12.09 10.78 -9.37
CA VAL A 546 -13.52 10.78 -9.01
C VAL A 546 -13.71 10.14 -7.63
N ASP A 547 -14.38 10.86 -6.73
CA ASP A 547 -14.77 10.36 -5.41
C ASP A 547 -16.06 9.52 -5.51
N TYR A 548 -15.89 8.27 -5.93
CA TYR A 548 -17.00 7.31 -5.97
C TYR A 548 -17.47 6.91 -4.57
N TYR A 549 -16.61 7.03 -3.54
CA TYR A 549 -16.97 6.63 -2.18
C TYR A 549 -18.13 7.49 -1.65
N GLU A 550 -18.03 8.82 -1.77
CA GLU A 550 -19.11 9.72 -1.32
C GLU A 550 -20.41 9.48 -2.09
N LYS A 551 -20.35 9.22 -3.40
CA LYS A 551 -21.52 8.87 -4.22
C LYS A 551 -22.28 7.68 -3.62
N TYR A 552 -21.60 6.56 -3.37
CA TYR A 552 -22.25 5.34 -2.85
C TYR A 552 -22.63 5.45 -1.37
N ARG A 553 -21.93 6.26 -0.58
CA ARG A 553 -22.33 6.59 0.80
C ARG A 553 -23.69 7.26 0.84
N GLN A 554 -23.93 8.24 -0.03
CA GLN A 554 -25.24 8.90 -0.12
C GLN A 554 -26.35 7.95 -0.61
N ILE A 555 -26.04 7.06 -1.56
CA ILE A 555 -26.98 6.01 -1.99
C ILE A 555 -27.36 5.12 -0.80
N PHE A 556 -26.38 4.69 0.00
CA PHE A 556 -26.61 3.89 1.20
C PHE A 556 -27.50 4.63 2.21
N LEU A 557 -27.15 5.87 2.58
CA LEU A 557 -27.91 6.68 3.54
C LEU A 557 -29.38 6.91 3.12
N ASN A 558 -29.64 7.00 1.81
CA ASN A 558 -31.00 7.17 1.29
C ASN A 558 -31.83 5.88 1.25
N ASN A 559 -31.21 4.70 1.35
CA ASN A 559 -31.88 3.39 1.19
C ASN A 559 -31.94 2.56 2.49
N TYR A 560 -31.19 2.95 3.52
CA TYR A 560 -31.08 2.23 4.79
C TYR A 560 -31.26 3.15 5.99
N ASP A 561 -32.10 2.74 6.96
CA ASP A 561 -32.24 3.43 8.23
C ASP A 561 -31.17 2.93 9.21
N ILE A 562 -30.14 3.75 9.41
CA ILE A 562 -28.96 3.41 10.22
C ILE A 562 -29.27 3.46 11.73
N ARG A 563 -30.33 4.16 12.14
CA ARG A 563 -30.64 4.46 13.55
C ARG A 563 -31.32 3.31 14.31
N GLN A 564 -31.42 2.13 13.71
CA GLN A 564 -32.06 0.93 14.28
C GLN A 564 -31.06 -0.04 14.89
#